data_AF-A0A931X7E8-F1
#
_entry.id   AF-A0A931X7E8-F1
#
_cell.length_a   1.000
_cell.length_b   1.000
_cell.length_c   1.000
_cell.angle_alpha   90.00
_cell.angle_beta   90.00
_cell.angle_gamma   90.00
#
_symmetry.space_group_name_H-M   'P 1'
#
loop_
_entity.id
_entity.type
_entity.pdbx_description
1 polymer ?
#
loop_
_entity_poly.entity_id
_entity_poly.type
_entity_poly.pdbx_seq_one_letter_code
_entity_poly.pdbx_strand_id
1 'polypeptide(L)'
;MLGAVLALALQAATPAAAAQPAPATGPAPVAPASEVFLAALSPDTDSSIRIGTPENISKSPGYDNQPSFVPGGSAILFTSSRKRGTVTLSRASFRKV
;
A
#
# COMPACT_ATOMS: atom_id res chain seq x y z
N MET A 1 15.68 60.83 18.29
CA MET A 1 15.67 59.53 17.60
C MET A 1 14.94 58.54 18.48
N LEU A 2 13.62 58.40 18.29
CA LEU A 2 12.77 57.46 19.03
C LEU A 2 12.87 56.09 18.33
N GLY A 3 13.36 55.07 19.03
CA GLY A 3 13.39 53.69 18.52
C GLY A 3 12.08 52.97 18.87
N ALA A 4 11.27 52.65 17.87
CA ALA A 4 10.10 51.79 18.04
C ALA A 4 10.54 50.32 18.05
N VAL A 5 10.27 49.61 19.15
CA VAL A 5 10.40 48.15 19.21
C VAL A 5 9.10 47.56 18.68
N LEU A 6 9.16 46.96 17.49
CA LEU A 6 8.06 46.22 16.91
C LEU A 6 8.00 44.84 17.57
N ALA A 7 7.09 44.64 18.52
CA ALA A 7 6.82 43.32 19.08
C ALA A 7 6.04 42.49 18.04
N LEU A 8 6.73 41.58 17.36
CA LEU A 8 6.09 40.60 16.48
C LEU A 8 5.44 39.53 17.35
N ALA A 9 4.13 39.63 17.56
CA ALA A 9 3.36 38.58 18.22
C ALA A 9 3.32 37.36 17.31
N LEU A 10 3.96 36.26 17.74
CA LEU A 10 3.87 34.97 17.06
C LEU A 10 2.48 34.38 17.37
N GLN A 11 1.52 34.53 16.46
CA GLN A 11 0.22 33.90 16.60
C GLN A 11 0.39 32.39 16.39
N ALA A 12 0.29 31.60 17.46
CA ALA A 12 0.18 30.15 17.33
C ALA A 12 -1.15 29.83 16.64
N ALA A 13 -1.10 29.41 15.38
CA ALA A 13 -2.26 28.88 14.68
C ALA A 13 -2.65 27.56 15.36
N THR A 14 -3.74 27.56 16.13
CA THR A 14 -4.42 26.32 16.51
C THR A 14 -4.75 25.56 15.23
N PRO A 15 -4.27 24.32 15.04
CA PRO A 15 -4.71 23.54 13.90
C PRO A 15 -6.22 23.35 14.05
N ALA A 16 -6.98 23.83 13.06
CA ALA A 16 -8.38 23.45 12.94
C ALA A 16 -8.40 21.92 12.83
N ALA A 17 -8.90 21.25 13.86
CA ALA A 17 -9.12 19.82 13.81
C ALA A 17 -10.02 19.56 12.60
N ALA A 18 -9.46 18.97 11.55
CA ALA A 18 -10.24 18.56 10.38
C ALA A 18 -11.36 17.67 10.91
N ALA A 19 -12.61 18.09 10.69
CA ALA A 19 -13.77 17.33 11.12
C ALA A 19 -13.66 15.93 10.52
N GLN A 20 -13.47 14.93 11.38
CA GLN A 20 -13.44 13.55 10.96
C GLN A 20 -14.83 13.24 10.39
N PRO A 21 -14.93 12.70 9.15
CA PRO A 21 -16.23 12.37 8.57
C PRO A 21 -17.02 11.50 9.55
N ALA A 22 -18.32 11.78 9.67
CA ALA A 22 -19.20 10.95 10.47
C ALA A 22 -19.04 9.46 10.07
N PRO A 23 -19.07 8.53 11.03
CA PRO A 23 -18.95 7.11 10.70
C PRO A 23 -20.00 6.72 9.66
N ALA A 24 -19.55 6.11 8.56
CA ALA A 24 -20.47 5.62 7.55
C ALA A 24 -21.40 4.56 8.18
N THR A 25 -22.71 4.82 8.15
CA THR A 25 -23.76 3.95 8.72
C THR A 25 -24.19 2.83 7.77
N GLY A 26 -23.54 2.69 6.61
CA GLY A 26 -23.77 1.61 5.65
C GLY A 26 -22.70 0.52 5.72
N PRO A 27 -23.00 -0.71 5.23
CA PRO A 27 -21.97 -1.73 5.08
C PRO A 27 -20.85 -1.20 4.18
N ALA A 28 -19.60 -1.41 4.59
CA ALA A 28 -18.45 -1.06 3.77
C ALA A 28 -18.58 -1.72 2.38
N PRO A 29 -18.32 -0.99 1.28
CA PRO A 29 -18.31 -1.57 -0.04
C PRO A 29 -17.40 -2.81 -0.06
N VAL A 30 -17.91 -3.93 -0.55
CA VAL A 30 -17.10 -5.14 -0.71
C VAL A 30 -16.11 -4.86 -1.82
N ALA A 31 -14.81 -4.85 -1.49
CA ALA A 31 -13.76 -4.70 -2.48
C ALA A 31 -13.88 -5.81 -3.54
N PRO A 32 -13.72 -5.50 -4.84
CA PRO A 32 -13.74 -6.52 -5.89
C PRO A 32 -12.64 -7.54 -5.66
N ALA A 33 -12.86 -8.80 -6.03
CA ALA A 33 -11.82 -9.82 -5.91
C ALA A 33 -10.60 -9.46 -6.79
N SER A 34 -9.40 -9.65 -6.25
CA SER A 34 -8.12 -9.41 -6.92
C SER A 34 -7.07 -10.39 -6.42
N GLU A 35 -6.08 -10.69 -7.26
CA GLU A 35 -5.01 -11.63 -6.95
C GLU A 35 -3.65 -10.95 -7.17
N VAL A 36 -2.63 -11.42 -6.45
CA VAL A 36 -1.26 -10.95 -6.62
C VAL A 36 -0.51 -11.94 -7.51
N PHE A 37 0.09 -11.43 -8.59
CA PHE A 37 0.93 -12.20 -9.49
C PHE A 37 2.39 -11.76 -9.40
N LEU A 38 3.31 -12.72 -9.56
CA LEU A 38 4.75 -12.48 -9.61
C LEU A 38 5.31 -12.96 -10.95
N ALA A 39 6.07 -12.10 -11.61
CA ALA A 39 6.79 -12.43 -12.84
C ALA A 39 8.28 -12.11 -12.67
N ALA A 40 9.14 -12.98 -13.19
CA ALA A 40 10.57 -12.72 -13.26
C ALA A 40 10.86 -11.65 -14.34
N LEU A 41 11.82 -10.77 -14.06
CA LEU A 41 12.34 -9.82 -15.02
C LEU A 41 13.76 -10.21 -15.38
N SER A 42 14.07 -10.27 -16.68
CA SER A 42 15.42 -10.51 -17.17
C SER A 42 15.82 -9.48 -18.22
N PRO A 43 17.09 -9.04 -18.26
CA PRO A 43 17.56 -8.21 -19.36
C PRO A 43 17.48 -8.97 -20.68
N ASP A 44 17.20 -8.24 -21.75
CA ASP A 44 17.33 -8.71 -23.13
C ASP A 44 18.62 -8.15 -23.77
N THR A 45 18.97 -8.64 -24.96
CA THR A 45 20.15 -8.15 -25.69
C THR A 45 20.05 -6.67 -26.08
N ASP A 46 18.82 -6.17 -26.26
CA ASP A 46 18.58 -4.85 -26.82
C ASP A 46 18.36 -3.79 -25.72
N SER A 47 18.89 -4.03 -24.52
CA SER A 47 18.63 -3.21 -23.31
C SER A 47 17.14 -3.13 -22.91
N SER A 48 16.29 -3.99 -23.47
CA SER A 48 14.92 -4.16 -23.04
C SER A 48 14.83 -5.15 -21.87
N ILE A 49 13.67 -5.23 -21.22
CA ILE A 49 13.39 -6.20 -20.16
C ILE A 49 12.38 -7.22 -20.68
N ARG A 50 12.72 -8.50 -20.57
CA ARG A 50 11.78 -9.60 -20.79
C ARG A 50 11.04 -9.87 -19.50
N ILE A 51 9.72 -10.03 -19.62
CA ILE A 51 8.83 -10.40 -18.51
C ILE A 51 8.53 -11.89 -18.65
N GLY A 52 8.87 -12.67 -17.63
CA GLY A 52 8.54 -14.09 -17.55
C GLY A 52 7.04 -14.34 -17.35
N THR A 53 6.63 -15.60 -17.40
CA THR A 53 5.23 -15.99 -17.14
C THR A 53 4.82 -15.60 -15.71
N PRO A 54 3.75 -14.81 -15.52
CA PRO A 54 3.27 -14.47 -14.19
C PRO A 54 2.72 -15.70 -13.45
N GLU A 55 3.16 -15.94 -12.22
CA GLU A 55 2.59 -16.93 -11.30
C GLU A 55 1.62 -16.23 -10.32
N ASN A 56 0.42 -16.77 -10.14
CA ASN A 56 -0.46 -16.34 -9.06
C ASN A 56 0.12 -16.80 -7.70
N ILE A 57 0.52 -15.86 -6.84
CA ILE A 57 1.11 -16.14 -5.53
C ILE A 57 0.13 -16.01 -4.35
N SER A 58 -1.05 -15.42 -4.55
CA SER A 58 -2.10 -15.36 -3.53
C SER A 58 -2.93 -16.65 -3.47
N LYS A 59 -3.22 -17.25 -4.64
CA LYS A 59 -3.91 -18.53 -4.81
C LYS A 59 -5.21 -18.62 -4.01
N SER A 60 -6.05 -17.59 -4.08
CA SER A 60 -7.12 -17.45 -3.08
C SER A 60 -8.31 -16.60 -3.52
N PRO A 61 -9.55 -17.11 -3.37
CA PRO A 61 -10.73 -16.31 -3.69
C PRO A 61 -10.88 -15.15 -2.68
N GLY A 62 -10.66 -13.92 -3.12
CA GLY A 62 -10.78 -12.73 -2.26
C GLY A 62 -10.13 -11.49 -2.87
N TYR A 63 -10.00 -10.45 -2.04
CA TYR A 63 -9.26 -9.24 -2.40
C TYR A 63 -7.84 -9.35 -1.87
N ASP A 64 -6.87 -9.33 -2.77
CA ASP A 64 -5.45 -9.30 -2.45
C ASP A 64 -4.76 -8.12 -3.16
N ASN A 65 -4.10 -7.23 -2.41
CA ASN A 65 -3.50 -6.01 -2.95
C ASN A 65 -2.26 -5.50 -2.16
N GLN A 66 -1.68 -4.39 -2.64
CA GLN A 66 -0.54 -3.67 -2.03
C GLN A 66 0.65 -4.58 -1.68
N PRO A 67 1.20 -5.33 -2.64
CA PRO A 67 2.34 -6.20 -2.38
C PRO A 67 3.59 -5.37 -2.06
N SER A 68 4.45 -5.92 -1.20
CA SER A 68 5.76 -5.37 -0.85
C SER A 68 6.78 -6.49 -0.69
N PHE A 69 7.98 -6.31 -1.24
CA PHE A 69 9.06 -7.28 -1.06
C PHE A 69 9.69 -7.13 0.32
N VAL A 70 9.86 -8.27 1.01
CA VAL A 70 10.71 -8.33 2.19
C VAL A 70 12.16 -8.05 1.76
N PRO A 71 12.93 -7.26 2.53
CA PRO A 71 14.35 -7.03 2.24
C PRO A 71 15.11 -8.35 1.99
N GLY A 72 15.98 -8.36 0.98
CA GLY A 72 16.68 -9.57 0.53
C GLY A 72 15.85 -10.50 -0.37
N GLY A 73 14.56 -10.19 -0.62
CA GLY A 73 13.72 -10.91 -1.56
C GLY A 73 13.37 -12.34 -1.13
N SER A 74 13.18 -12.56 0.17
CA SER A 74 12.80 -13.87 0.71
C SER A 74 11.30 -14.14 0.67
N ALA A 75 10.48 -13.09 0.55
CA ALA A 75 9.03 -13.17 0.47
C ALA A 75 8.41 -11.86 -0.01
N ILE A 76 7.11 -11.93 -0.29
CA ILE A 76 6.24 -10.79 -0.53
C ILE A 76 5.20 -10.74 0.58
N LEU A 77 5.00 -9.55 1.15
CA LEU A 77 3.88 -9.24 2.02
C LEU A 77 2.76 -8.61 1.19
N PHE A 78 1.51 -8.92 1.47
CA PHE A 78 0.37 -8.30 0.81
C PHE A 78 -0.84 -8.25 1.74
N THR A 79 -1.73 -7.32 1.47
CA THR A 79 -2.99 -7.19 2.18
C THR A 79 -4.00 -8.16 1.58
N SER A 80 -4.70 -8.90 2.42
CA SER A 80 -5.66 -9.91 2.01
C SER A 80 -6.96 -9.79 2.79
N SER A 81 -8.10 -9.80 2.11
CA SER A 81 -9.38 -10.06 2.75
C SER A 81 -9.85 -11.47 2.44
N ARG A 82 -10.10 -12.23 3.51
CA ARG A 82 -10.75 -13.54 3.45
C ARG A 82 -12.20 -13.40 3.90
N LYS A 83 -13.02 -14.43 3.63
CA LYS A 83 -14.47 -14.44 3.90
C LYS A 83 -14.78 -13.78 5.26
N ARG A 84 -15.77 -12.87 5.27
CA ARG A 84 -16.19 -11.98 6.37
C ARG A 84 -15.37 -10.69 6.55
N GLY A 85 -14.78 -10.16 5.48
CA GLY A 85 -14.26 -8.78 5.45
C GLY A 85 -13.08 -8.51 6.40
N THR A 86 -12.50 -9.55 7.00
CA THR A 86 -11.31 -9.42 7.83
C THR A 86 -10.12 -9.24 6.89
N VAL A 87 -9.49 -8.06 6.99
CA VAL A 87 -8.27 -7.74 6.27
C VAL A 87 -7.07 -8.14 7.13
N THR A 88 -6.14 -8.88 6.54
CA THR A 88 -4.95 -9.41 7.20
C THR A 88 -3.71 -9.13 6.37
N LEU A 89 -2.55 -9.05 7.02
CA LEU A 89 -1.26 -9.05 6.34
C LEU A 89 -0.86 -10.50 6.08
N SER A 90 -0.74 -10.87 4.81
CA SER A 90 -0.34 -12.20 4.35
C SER A 90 1.09 -12.21 3.83
N ARG A 91 1.76 -13.37 3.90
CA ARG A 91 3.13 -13.59 3.40
C ARG A 91 3.14 -14.73 2.38
N ALA A 92 3.66 -14.48 1.18
CA ALA A 92 3.92 -15.51 0.18
C ALA A 92 5.43 -15.73 0.03
N SER A 93 5.84 -17.00 -0.01
CA SER A 93 7.21 -17.40 -0.36
C SER A 93 7.25 -17.78 -1.84
N PHE A 94 8.36 -17.49 -2.50
CA PHE A 94 8.59 -17.78 -3.91
C PHE A 94 10.00 -18.32 -4.11
N ARG A 95 10.22 -19.07 -5.18
CA ARG A 95 11.58 -19.46 -5.57
C ARG A 95 12.19 -18.32 -6.39
N LYS A 96 13.41 -17.92 -6.03
CA LYS A 96 14.24 -17.12 -6.95
C LYS A 96 14.58 -18.00 -8.14
N VAL A 97 14.25 -17.51 -9.32
CA VAL A 97 14.67 -18.07 -10.62
C VAL A 97 15.99 -17.45 -11.03
#